data_AF-A0A3D2JEI5-F1
#
_entry.id   AF-A0A3D2JEI5-F1
#
_cell.length_a   1.000
_cell.length_b   1.000
_cell.length_c   1.000
_cell.angle_alpha   90.00
_cell.angle_beta   90.00
_cell.angle_gamma   90.00
#
_symmetry.space_group_name_H-M   'P 1'
#
loop_
_entity.id
_entity.type
_entity.pdbx_description
1 polymer ?
#
loop_
_entity_poly.entity_id
_entity_poly.type
_entity_poly.pdbx_seq_one_letter_code
_entity_poly.pdbx_strand_id
1 'polypeptide(L)'
;AGLTSGLLLITAAFDITGREVNGSWIQYLSPFYYYNLNRPLIPSFHDTPLASLLLVGLCVLCIIPALVLFARRDIGRAAFAWQRKQPGDGKQRTIRSLSHAEHAVSTRNVSLNALSTQGWTSFWWLLGILFFCTYLLLLTPTIQQPFYNIVKGTPWLQQFLFDTPTSTNAALLGTIIFTFTPAFVIGLALALSLKWAADLENGRLELIFSTPNSRQKVLLQRFAVAFAVTLLATVLIWLLIVIGARLMNIDVDQGRIAAASFTMFPPAFLTISLVYALAGRLRYNPLFFLVLAYLVLAYLEESLEGNFKIPTWVMSLSIFHLYGNPIFLGINWGNFLGMLGAAIVLLIVSVMQFRSADIARG
;
A
#
# COMPACT_ATOMS: atom_id res chain seq x y z
N ALA A 1 2.86 2.38 -10.54
CA ALA A 1 2.94 2.16 -9.08
C ALA A 1 2.00 1.04 -8.63
N GLY A 2 0.67 1.13 -8.82
CA GLY A 2 -0.23 0.09 -8.28
C GLY A 2 0.03 -1.34 -8.79
N LEU A 3 0.18 -1.53 -10.11
CA LEU A 3 0.44 -2.85 -10.69
C LEU A 3 1.74 -3.48 -10.17
N THR A 4 2.81 -2.69 -10.05
CA THR A 4 4.10 -3.18 -9.53
C THR A 4 4.00 -3.59 -8.07
N SER A 5 3.33 -2.79 -7.23
CA SER A 5 3.14 -3.10 -5.81
C SER A 5 2.24 -4.32 -5.60
N GLY A 6 1.12 -4.40 -6.34
CA GLY A 6 0.21 -5.55 -6.29
C GLY A 6 0.88 -6.85 -6.74
N LEU A 7 1.62 -6.82 -7.86
CA LEU A 7 2.38 -7.97 -8.33
C LEU A 7 3.47 -8.40 -7.34
N LEU A 8 4.15 -7.45 -6.68
CA LEU A 8 5.16 -7.76 -5.68
C LEU A 8 4.56 -8.52 -4.50
N LEU A 9 3.39 -8.10 -4.00
CA LEU A 9 2.69 -8.82 -2.93
C LEU A 9 2.29 -10.24 -3.36
N ILE A 10 1.82 -10.41 -4.59
CA ILE A 10 1.44 -11.72 -5.14
C ILE A 10 2.66 -12.63 -5.30
N THR A 11 3.76 -12.12 -5.88
CA THR A 11 4.98 -12.92 -6.08
C THR A 11 5.66 -13.26 -4.76
N ALA A 12 5.61 -12.38 -3.76
CA ALA A 12 6.07 -12.69 -2.41
C ALA A 12 5.30 -13.88 -1.82
N ALA A 13 3.97 -13.89 -1.93
CA ALA A 13 3.14 -15.01 -1.49
C ALA A 13 3.40 -16.32 -2.28
N PHE A 14 3.70 -16.26 -3.58
CA PHE A 14 4.12 -17.44 -4.34
C PHE A 14 5.40 -18.08 -3.81
N ASP A 15 6.41 -17.27 -3.44
CA ASP A 15 7.66 -17.77 -2.85
C ASP A 15 7.43 -18.44 -1.49
N ILE A 16 6.60 -17.82 -0.64
CA ILE A 16 6.24 -18.42 0.65
C ILE A 16 5.56 -19.79 0.42
N THR A 17 4.74 -19.94 -0.64
CA THR A 17 3.97 -21.18 -0.90
C THR A 17 4.89 -22.34 -1.21
N GLY A 18 5.94 -22.07 -1.99
CA GLY A 18 6.94 -23.06 -2.34
C GLY A 18 7.74 -23.61 -1.19
N ARG A 19 7.97 -22.78 -0.17
CA ARG A 19 8.71 -23.18 1.04
C ARG A 19 7.88 -24.09 1.93
N GLU A 20 6.59 -23.79 2.07
CA GLU A 20 5.68 -24.54 2.94
C GLU A 20 5.13 -25.81 2.26
N VAL A 21 4.88 -25.74 0.95
CA VAL A 21 4.39 -26.86 0.12
C VAL A 21 5.53 -27.32 -0.79
N ASN A 22 6.32 -28.28 -0.29
CA ASN A 22 7.44 -28.88 -1.02
C ASN A 22 7.01 -29.30 -2.43
N GLY A 23 7.64 -28.72 -3.46
CA GLY A 23 7.41 -29.05 -4.86
C GLY A 23 6.31 -28.25 -5.56
N SER A 24 5.74 -27.20 -4.96
CA SER A 24 4.75 -26.37 -5.66
C SER A 24 5.40 -25.62 -6.83
N TRP A 25 4.86 -25.80 -8.03
CA TRP A 25 5.40 -25.16 -9.25
C TRP A 25 5.24 -23.64 -9.24
N ILE A 26 4.33 -23.12 -8.40
CA ILE A 26 3.99 -21.70 -8.34
C ILE A 26 5.16 -20.86 -7.82
N GLN A 27 6.05 -21.44 -7.01
CA GLN A 27 7.24 -20.79 -6.48
C GLN A 27 8.18 -20.31 -7.59
N TYR A 28 8.27 -21.05 -8.69
CA TYR A 28 9.14 -20.74 -9.82
C TYR A 28 8.70 -19.49 -10.58
N LEU A 29 7.46 -19.03 -10.40
CA LEU A 29 6.99 -17.76 -10.96
C LEU A 29 7.47 -16.54 -10.16
N SER A 30 7.96 -16.76 -8.94
CA SER A 30 8.40 -15.66 -8.08
C SER A 30 9.87 -15.32 -8.31
N PRO A 31 10.22 -14.04 -8.58
CA PRO A 31 11.61 -13.60 -8.54
C PRO A 31 12.28 -13.84 -7.18
N PHE A 32 11.49 -13.84 -6.09
CA PHE A 32 12.00 -14.12 -4.75
C PHE A 32 12.55 -15.55 -4.63
N TYR A 33 11.97 -16.53 -5.32
CA TYR A 33 12.48 -17.91 -5.30
C TYR A 33 13.95 -17.96 -5.74
N TYR A 34 14.27 -17.35 -6.90
CA TYR A 34 15.63 -17.31 -7.43
C TYR A 34 16.59 -16.50 -6.57
N TYR A 35 16.11 -15.43 -5.93
CA TYR A 35 16.91 -14.66 -4.98
C TYR A 35 17.29 -15.51 -3.76
N ASN A 36 16.34 -16.26 -3.23
CA ASN A 36 16.51 -17.05 -2.01
C ASN A 36 17.32 -18.34 -2.17
N LEU A 37 17.66 -18.72 -3.41
CA LEU A 37 18.61 -19.80 -3.70
C LEU A 37 20.05 -19.43 -3.31
N ASN A 38 20.37 -18.13 -3.25
CA ASN A 38 21.67 -17.63 -2.85
C ASN A 38 21.60 -17.05 -1.44
N ARG A 39 22.14 -17.79 -0.45
CA ARG A 39 22.21 -17.36 0.95
C ARG A 39 23.67 -17.35 1.42
N PRO A 40 24.47 -16.38 0.95
CA PRO A 40 25.92 -16.37 1.14
C PRO A 40 26.35 -16.29 2.62
N LEU A 41 25.45 -15.84 3.50
CA LEU A 41 25.70 -15.75 4.95
C LEU A 41 25.44 -17.07 5.70
N ILE A 42 24.92 -18.10 5.03
CA ILE A 42 24.62 -19.40 5.64
C ILE A 42 25.58 -20.44 5.06
N PRO A 43 26.56 -20.93 5.84
CA PRO A 43 27.60 -21.84 5.33
C PRO A 43 27.11 -23.15 4.70
N SER A 44 25.89 -23.59 5.04
CA SER A 44 25.26 -24.80 4.49
C SER A 44 24.56 -24.59 3.14
N PHE A 45 24.43 -23.34 2.68
CA PHE A 45 23.85 -23.01 1.38
C PHE A 45 24.94 -22.84 0.33
N HIS A 46 24.73 -23.48 -0.82
CA HIS A 46 25.65 -23.35 -1.95
C HIS A 46 25.28 -22.14 -2.80
N ASP A 47 26.28 -21.42 -3.29
CA ASP A 47 26.07 -20.35 -4.26
C ASP A 47 25.67 -20.94 -5.62
N THR A 48 24.54 -20.46 -6.13
CA THR A 48 23.94 -20.78 -7.42
C THR A 48 23.98 -19.55 -8.33
N PRO A 49 25.12 -19.27 -9.00
CA PRO A 49 25.29 -18.05 -9.82
C PRO A 49 24.29 -17.97 -10.98
N LEU A 50 23.81 -19.11 -11.46
CA LEU A 50 22.79 -19.20 -12.49
C LEU A 50 21.48 -18.51 -12.08
N ALA A 51 21.08 -18.59 -10.80
CA ALA A 51 19.87 -17.93 -10.31
C ALA A 51 20.01 -16.40 -10.37
N SER A 52 21.19 -15.87 -10.04
CA SER A 52 21.51 -14.45 -10.16
C SER A 52 21.50 -13.98 -11.62
N LEU A 53 22.06 -14.78 -12.54
CA LEU A 53 22.00 -14.50 -13.98
C LEU A 53 20.57 -14.53 -14.53
N LEU A 54 19.72 -15.44 -14.05
CA LEU A 54 18.30 -15.46 -14.41
C LEU A 54 17.57 -14.18 -13.96
N LEU A 55 17.85 -13.68 -12.75
CA LEU A 55 17.28 -12.42 -12.27
C LEU A 55 17.72 -11.23 -13.13
N VAL A 56 19.01 -11.16 -13.51
CA VAL A 56 19.50 -10.16 -14.47
C VAL A 56 18.81 -10.31 -15.83
N GLY A 57 18.66 -11.55 -16.31
CA GLY A 57 17.93 -11.87 -17.54
C GLY A 57 16.47 -11.39 -17.49
N LEU A 58 15.76 -11.61 -16.39
CA LEU A 58 14.39 -11.11 -16.17
C LEU A 58 14.33 -9.58 -16.18
N CYS A 59 15.30 -8.89 -15.57
CA CYS A 59 15.40 -7.44 -15.65
C CYS A 59 15.55 -6.96 -17.11
N VAL A 60 16.45 -7.58 -17.89
CA VAL A 60 16.64 -7.25 -19.32
C VAL A 60 15.37 -7.54 -20.13
N LEU A 61 14.72 -8.68 -19.87
CA LEU A 61 13.44 -9.04 -20.49
C LEU A 61 12.31 -8.05 -20.17
N CYS A 62 12.34 -7.38 -19.01
CA CYS A 62 11.39 -6.30 -18.70
C CYS A 62 11.78 -4.96 -19.36
N ILE A 63 13.07 -4.67 -19.47
CA ILE A 63 13.57 -3.42 -20.08
C ILE A 63 13.22 -3.34 -21.57
N ILE A 64 13.38 -4.43 -22.32
CA ILE A 64 13.16 -4.42 -23.77
C ILE A 64 11.71 -4.03 -24.14
N PRO A 65 10.65 -4.69 -23.62
CA PRO A 65 9.27 -4.29 -23.83
C PRO A 65 8.97 -2.89 -23.29
N ALA A 66 9.56 -2.51 -22.15
CA ALA A 66 9.38 -1.18 -21.59
C ALA A 66 9.88 -0.10 -22.55
N LEU A 67 11.04 -0.28 -23.18
CA LEU A 67 11.58 0.62 -24.20
C LEU A 67 10.69 0.65 -25.44
N VAL A 68 10.22 -0.51 -25.92
CA VAL A 68 9.31 -0.59 -27.09
C VAL A 68 7.99 0.13 -26.82
N LEU A 69 7.37 -0.10 -25.66
CA LEU A 69 6.12 0.55 -25.26
C LEU A 69 6.32 2.06 -25.05
N PHE A 70 7.46 2.47 -24.48
CA PHE A 70 7.81 3.86 -24.32
C PHE A 70 7.99 4.56 -25.67
N ALA A 71 8.71 3.96 -26.62
CA ALA A 71 8.86 4.50 -27.98
C ALA A 71 7.53 4.65 -28.72
N ARG A 72 6.56 3.76 -28.45
CA ARG A 72 5.21 3.84 -29.04
C ARG A 72 4.33 4.93 -28.43
N ARG A 73 4.60 5.36 -27.18
CA ARG A 73 3.87 6.45 -26.51
C ARG A 73 4.20 7.79 -27.16
N ASP A 74 3.21 8.68 -27.20
CA ASP A 74 3.32 9.98 -27.88
C ASP A 74 4.49 10.85 -27.37
N ILE A 75 4.90 10.69 -26.10
CA ILE A 75 6.05 11.38 -25.50
C ILE A 75 7.39 10.71 -25.90
N GLY A 76 7.44 9.38 -25.97
CA GLY A 76 8.65 8.65 -26.37
C GLY A 76 8.96 8.76 -27.86
N ARG A 77 7.95 9.05 -28.69
CA ARG A 77 8.15 9.38 -30.11
C ARG A 77 9.06 10.59 -30.34
N ALA A 78 9.06 11.57 -29.43
CA ALA A 78 9.96 12.71 -29.49
C ALA A 78 11.41 12.30 -29.14
N ALA A 79 11.59 11.39 -28.18
CA ALA A 79 12.90 10.85 -27.82
C ALA A 79 13.50 9.95 -28.93
N PHE A 80 12.64 9.30 -29.73
CA PHE A 80 13.03 8.48 -30.90
C PHE A 80 12.61 9.14 -32.22
N ALA A 81 12.69 10.48 -32.30
CA ALA A 81 12.22 11.27 -33.44
C ALA A 81 12.85 10.91 -34.80
N TRP A 82 13.96 10.16 -34.79
CA TRP A 82 14.59 9.63 -36.00
C TRP A 82 13.78 8.51 -36.68
N GLN A 83 12.83 7.86 -35.98
CA GLN A 83 12.17 6.64 -36.46
C GLN A 83 10.95 6.84 -37.40
N ARG A 84 10.39 8.05 -37.59
CA ARG A 84 9.45 8.38 -38.70
C ARG A 84 8.88 9.80 -38.57
N LYS A 85 9.07 10.64 -39.60
CA LYS A 85 8.14 11.73 -39.92
C LYS A 85 6.95 11.13 -40.67
N GLN A 86 5.82 10.90 -40.01
CA GLN A 86 4.54 10.73 -40.71
C GLN A 86 3.81 12.08 -40.72
N PRO A 87 3.70 12.75 -41.87
CA PRO A 87 2.84 13.91 -42.02
C PRO A 87 1.39 13.44 -42.23
N GLY A 88 0.43 13.94 -41.43
CA GLY A 88 -0.97 13.97 -41.88
C GLY A 88 -2.09 13.71 -40.86
N ASP A 89 -1.91 12.93 -39.80
CA ASP A 89 -3.07 12.37 -39.06
C ASP A 89 -3.33 12.99 -37.67
N GLY A 90 -2.64 14.10 -37.35
CA GLY A 90 -2.73 14.74 -36.03
C GLY A 90 -4.12 15.31 -35.71
N LYS A 91 -4.74 16.01 -36.67
CA LYS A 91 -6.07 16.63 -36.49
C LYS A 91 -7.17 15.58 -36.28
N GLN A 92 -7.17 14.51 -37.07
CA GLN A 92 -8.17 13.45 -36.98
C GLN A 92 -8.10 12.73 -35.63
N ARG A 93 -6.87 12.46 -35.13
CA ARG A 93 -6.65 11.91 -33.79
C ARG A 93 -7.12 12.84 -32.67
N THR A 94 -6.86 14.14 -32.78
CA THR A 94 -7.30 15.12 -31.77
C THR A 94 -8.84 15.21 -31.72
N ILE A 95 -9.51 15.22 -32.87
CA ILE A 95 -10.99 15.24 -32.92
C ILE A 95 -11.57 13.96 -32.30
N ARG A 96 -10.98 12.80 -32.61
CA ARG A 96 -11.42 11.50 -32.06
C ARG A 96 -11.16 11.36 -30.56
N SER A 97 -10.07 11.93 -30.04
CA SER A 97 -9.78 11.91 -28.60
C SER A 97 -10.70 12.87 -27.83
N LEU A 98 -11.04 14.02 -28.41
CA LEU A 98 -12.01 14.95 -27.83
C LEU A 98 -13.41 14.34 -27.77
N SER A 99 -13.89 13.68 -28.83
CA SER A 99 -15.20 13.03 -28.80
C SER A 99 -15.27 11.87 -27.81
N HIS A 100 -14.19 11.08 -27.67
CA HIS A 100 -14.11 10.07 -26.62
C HIS A 100 -14.11 10.68 -25.21
N ALA A 101 -13.43 11.81 -25.00
CA ALA A 101 -13.39 12.47 -23.70
C ALA A 101 -14.74 13.11 -23.32
N GLU A 102 -15.49 13.61 -24.31
CA GLU A 102 -16.83 14.17 -24.13
C GLU A 102 -17.85 13.11 -23.70
N HIS A 103 -17.78 11.91 -24.29
CA HIS A 103 -18.68 10.81 -23.94
C HIS A 103 -18.25 10.02 -22.69
N ALA A 104 -17.02 10.23 -22.18
CA ALA A 104 -16.53 9.50 -21.03
C ALA A 104 -17.22 9.97 -19.73
N VAL A 105 -17.93 9.07 -19.05
CA VAL A 105 -18.57 9.35 -17.75
C VAL A 105 -17.55 9.85 -16.70
N SER A 106 -16.29 9.48 -16.84
CA SER A 106 -15.21 9.93 -15.96
C SER A 106 -14.93 11.44 -16.01
N THR A 107 -15.28 12.15 -17.10
CA THR A 107 -15.02 13.59 -17.23
C THR A 107 -16.13 14.46 -16.62
N ARG A 108 -17.28 13.86 -16.26
CA ARG A 108 -18.44 14.60 -15.72
C ARG A 108 -18.22 15.19 -14.33
N ASN A 109 -17.39 14.58 -13.48
CA ASN A 109 -17.11 15.07 -12.13
C ASN A 109 -15.67 14.74 -11.72
N VAL A 110 -15.04 15.61 -10.92
CA VAL A 110 -13.64 15.45 -10.48
C VAL A 110 -13.47 14.16 -9.67
N SER A 111 -14.46 13.77 -8.86
CA SER A 111 -14.42 12.50 -8.11
C SER A 111 -14.43 11.28 -9.04
N LEU A 112 -15.24 11.29 -10.10
CA LEU A 112 -15.29 10.20 -11.08
C LEU A 112 -14.01 10.12 -11.90
N ASN A 113 -13.43 11.28 -12.22
CA ASN A 113 -12.12 11.36 -12.87
C ASN A 113 -10.99 10.86 -11.94
N ALA A 114 -11.04 11.26 -10.67
CA ALA A 114 -10.08 10.80 -9.67
C ALA A 114 -10.19 9.28 -9.50
N LEU A 115 -11.40 8.75 -9.42
CA LEU A 115 -11.64 7.32 -9.29
C LEU A 115 -11.29 6.54 -10.56
N SER A 116 -11.54 7.06 -11.77
CA SER A 116 -11.13 6.38 -13.00
C SER A 116 -9.60 6.36 -13.15
N THR A 117 -8.94 7.49 -12.85
CA THR A 117 -7.49 7.60 -12.98
C THR A 117 -6.72 6.88 -11.87
N GLN A 118 -7.30 6.75 -10.67
CA GLN A 118 -6.73 6.03 -9.53
C GLN A 118 -7.24 4.59 -9.43
N GLY A 119 -8.32 4.25 -10.10
CA GLY A 119 -9.04 2.98 -9.97
C GLY A 119 -8.16 1.79 -10.33
N TRP A 120 -7.34 1.91 -11.37
CA TRP A 120 -6.37 0.86 -11.70
C TRP A 120 -5.31 0.66 -10.62
N THR A 121 -4.80 1.75 -10.04
CA THR A 121 -3.82 1.64 -8.95
C THR A 121 -4.46 1.05 -7.70
N SER A 122 -5.67 1.51 -7.37
CA SER A 122 -6.46 1.02 -6.24
C SER A 122 -6.78 -0.45 -6.38
N PHE A 123 -7.21 -0.89 -7.56
CA PHE A 123 -7.51 -2.28 -7.87
C PHE A 123 -6.33 -3.20 -7.59
N TRP A 124 -5.14 -2.89 -8.11
CA TRP A 124 -3.97 -3.76 -7.92
C TRP A 124 -3.46 -3.80 -6.47
N TRP A 125 -3.56 -2.68 -5.76
CA TRP A 125 -3.24 -2.67 -4.33
C TRP A 125 -4.25 -3.49 -3.52
N LEU A 126 -5.55 -3.28 -3.74
CA LEU A 126 -6.59 -4.06 -3.07
C LEU A 126 -6.45 -5.55 -3.39
N LEU A 127 -6.22 -5.90 -4.65
CA LEU A 127 -5.97 -7.28 -5.07
C LEU A 127 -4.77 -7.87 -4.35
N GLY A 128 -3.63 -7.16 -4.31
CA GLY A 128 -2.43 -7.64 -3.63
C GLY A 128 -2.61 -7.82 -2.13
N ILE A 129 -3.26 -6.86 -1.45
CA ILE A 129 -3.55 -6.92 -0.02
C ILE A 129 -4.50 -8.08 0.31
N LEU A 130 -5.61 -8.20 -0.45
CA LEU A 130 -6.58 -9.27 -0.23
C LEU A 130 -6.00 -10.64 -0.58
N PHE A 131 -5.19 -10.73 -1.64
CA PHE A 131 -4.46 -11.95 -1.98
C PHE A 131 -3.53 -12.35 -0.83
N PHE A 132 -2.73 -11.40 -0.31
CA PHE A 132 -1.85 -11.63 0.83
C PHE A 132 -2.61 -12.11 2.08
N CYS A 133 -3.72 -11.47 2.43
CA CYS A 133 -4.55 -11.88 3.57
C CYS A 133 -5.17 -13.27 3.36
N THR A 134 -5.72 -13.54 2.18
CA THR A 134 -6.28 -14.86 1.81
C THR A 134 -5.21 -15.94 1.91
N TYR A 135 -4.02 -15.62 1.40
CA TYR A 135 -2.89 -16.50 1.40
C TYR A 135 -2.45 -16.88 2.82
N LEU A 136 -2.31 -15.91 3.71
CA LEU A 136 -1.99 -16.17 5.12
C LEU A 136 -3.08 -16.97 5.84
N LEU A 137 -4.35 -16.71 5.55
CA LEU A 137 -5.46 -17.51 6.09
C LEU A 137 -5.34 -18.97 5.66
N LEU A 138 -5.07 -19.23 4.37
CA LEU A 138 -4.90 -20.58 3.84
C LEU A 138 -3.69 -21.30 4.45
N LEU A 139 -2.61 -20.58 4.74
CA LEU A 139 -1.43 -21.15 5.40
C LEU A 139 -1.62 -21.43 6.89
N THR A 140 -2.56 -20.76 7.55
CA THR A 140 -2.73 -20.78 9.01
C THR A 140 -2.76 -22.22 9.57
N PRO A 141 -3.56 -23.17 9.04
CA PRO A 141 -3.59 -24.54 9.57
C PRO A 141 -2.26 -25.29 9.46
N THR A 142 -1.49 -25.01 8.41
CA THR A 142 -0.19 -25.67 8.13
C THR A 142 0.87 -25.21 9.12
N ILE A 143 0.95 -23.89 9.36
CA ILE A 143 1.98 -23.29 10.22
C ILE A 143 1.60 -23.32 11.71
N GLN A 144 0.38 -23.75 12.02
CA GLN A 144 -0.19 -23.75 13.37
C GLN A 144 0.64 -24.56 14.37
N GLN A 145 0.91 -25.83 14.08
CA GLN A 145 1.66 -26.72 14.96
C GLN A 145 3.13 -26.28 15.17
N PRO A 146 3.93 -25.99 14.12
CA PRO A 146 5.31 -25.55 14.32
C PRO A 146 5.39 -24.22 15.07
N PHE A 147 4.47 -23.28 14.81
CA PHE A 147 4.40 -22.03 15.56
C PHE A 147 4.19 -22.27 17.06
N TYR A 148 3.25 -23.13 17.45
CA TYR A 148 3.03 -23.43 18.86
C TYR A 148 4.20 -24.12 19.54
N ASN A 149 4.90 -25.00 18.84
CA ASN A 149 6.07 -25.68 19.40
C ASN A 149 7.18 -24.67 19.71
N ILE A 150 7.39 -23.68 18.82
CA ILE A 150 8.36 -22.61 19.04
C ILE A 150 7.97 -21.76 20.24
N VAL A 151 6.72 -21.27 20.29
CA VAL A 151 6.23 -20.44 21.39
C VAL A 151 6.35 -21.18 22.73
N LYS A 152 5.87 -22.42 22.83
CA LYS A 152 5.96 -23.20 24.07
C LYS A 152 7.40 -23.47 24.49
N GLY A 153 8.32 -23.57 23.53
CA GLY A 153 9.75 -23.71 23.79
C GLY A 153 10.46 -22.42 24.20
N THR A 154 9.81 -21.25 24.11
CA THR A 154 10.44 -19.94 24.33
C THR A 154 9.59 -19.04 25.25
N PRO A 155 9.88 -19.00 26.57
CA PRO A 155 9.06 -18.32 27.57
C PRO A 155 8.78 -16.83 27.29
N TRP A 156 9.74 -16.11 26.71
CA TRP A 156 9.56 -14.69 26.36
C TRP A 156 8.56 -14.48 25.21
N LEU A 157 8.56 -15.36 24.20
CA LEU A 157 7.59 -15.31 23.09
C LEU A 157 6.17 -15.61 23.59
N GLN A 158 6.04 -16.43 24.62
CA GLN A 158 4.74 -16.70 25.23
C GLN A 158 4.14 -15.45 25.90
N GLN A 159 4.95 -14.66 26.62
CA GLN A 159 4.50 -13.38 27.17
C GLN A 159 4.18 -12.36 26.06
N PHE A 160 5.00 -12.28 25.02
CA PHE A 160 4.82 -11.30 23.95
C PHE A 160 3.61 -11.61 23.04
N LEU A 161 3.32 -12.89 22.77
CA LEU A 161 2.32 -13.29 21.77
C LEU A 161 0.98 -13.77 22.37
N PHE A 162 0.93 -14.14 23.65
CA PHE A 162 -0.24 -14.75 24.31
C PHE A 162 -0.68 -13.98 25.55
N ASP A 163 -0.54 -12.65 25.54
CA ASP A 163 -0.78 -11.78 26.69
C ASP A 163 -2.21 -11.87 27.30
N THR A 164 -3.13 -12.65 26.70
CA THR A 164 -4.32 -13.22 27.35
C THR A 164 -4.68 -14.58 26.74
N PRO A 165 -5.38 -15.50 27.47
CA PRO A 165 -5.84 -16.78 26.95
C PRO A 165 -7.01 -16.57 25.97
N THR A 166 -6.73 -16.07 24.78
CA THR A 166 -7.60 -16.23 23.62
C THR A 166 -7.19 -17.44 22.80
N SER A 167 -8.18 -18.05 22.14
CA SER A 167 -8.02 -19.25 21.32
C SER A 167 -6.75 -19.18 20.47
N THR A 168 -6.05 -20.30 20.42
CA THR A 168 -4.71 -20.44 19.85
C THR A 168 -4.64 -19.91 18.41
N ASN A 169 -5.75 -20.05 17.67
CA ASN A 169 -5.89 -19.62 16.28
C ASN A 169 -5.97 -18.09 16.13
N ALA A 170 -6.63 -17.38 17.06
CA ALA A 170 -6.72 -15.93 17.05
C ALA A 170 -5.35 -15.29 17.29
N ALA A 171 -4.50 -15.92 18.11
CA ALA A 171 -3.14 -15.47 18.33
C ALA A 171 -2.27 -15.60 17.08
N LEU A 172 -2.40 -16.71 16.35
CA LEU A 172 -1.64 -16.93 15.11
C LEU A 172 -2.09 -15.99 13.99
N LEU A 173 -3.40 -15.83 13.80
CA LEU A 173 -3.96 -14.88 12.83
C LEU A 173 -3.60 -13.43 13.19
N GLY A 174 -3.68 -13.06 14.47
CA GLY A 174 -3.29 -11.75 14.96
C GLY A 174 -1.82 -11.43 14.73
N THR A 175 -0.94 -12.36 15.09
CA THR A 175 0.51 -12.16 14.98
C THR A 175 0.98 -12.12 13.53
N ILE A 176 0.38 -12.91 12.64
CA ILE A 176 0.91 -13.05 11.27
C ILE A 176 0.19 -12.12 10.30
N ILE A 177 -1.14 -11.99 10.37
CA ILE A 177 -1.89 -11.14 9.44
C ILE A 177 -1.85 -9.68 9.88
N PHE A 178 -2.18 -9.41 11.14
CA PHE A 178 -2.40 -8.06 11.63
C PHE A 178 -1.13 -7.27 11.97
N THR A 179 0.04 -7.91 11.94
CA THR A 179 1.34 -7.23 12.01
C THR A 179 1.69 -6.53 10.70
N PHE A 180 1.52 -7.20 9.56
CA PHE A 180 1.94 -6.64 8.26
C PHE A 180 0.83 -5.88 7.52
N THR A 181 -0.43 -6.32 7.68
CA THR A 181 -1.56 -5.75 6.93
C THR A 181 -1.76 -4.24 7.15
N PRO A 182 -1.63 -3.68 8.37
CA PRO A 182 -1.70 -2.23 8.58
C PRO A 182 -0.67 -1.48 7.74
N ALA A 183 0.56 -1.98 7.65
CA ALA A 183 1.61 -1.35 6.86
C ALA A 183 1.26 -1.32 5.35
N PHE A 184 0.62 -2.36 4.82
CA PHE A 184 0.16 -2.34 3.44
C PHE A 184 -1.01 -1.37 3.21
N VAL A 185 -1.95 -1.26 4.15
CA VAL A 185 -3.05 -0.28 4.07
C VAL A 185 -2.52 1.15 4.14
N ILE A 186 -1.55 1.42 5.02
CA ILE A 186 -0.88 2.72 5.12
C ILE A 186 -0.05 3.00 3.85
N GLY A 187 0.62 1.99 3.29
CA GLY A 187 1.33 2.08 2.01
C GLY A 187 0.40 2.40 0.83
N LEU A 188 -0.80 1.81 0.79
CA LEU A 188 -1.86 2.19 -0.14
C LEU A 188 -2.28 3.66 0.05
N ALA A 189 -2.49 4.07 1.30
CA ALA A 189 -2.85 5.45 1.65
C ALA A 189 -1.80 6.46 1.16
N LEU A 190 -0.51 6.14 1.36
CA LEU A 190 0.62 6.89 0.84
C LEU A 190 0.60 6.93 -0.70
N ALA A 191 0.45 5.79 -1.36
CA ALA A 191 0.48 5.71 -2.82
C ALA A 191 -0.64 6.54 -3.49
N LEU A 192 -1.85 6.51 -2.93
CA LEU A 192 -2.98 7.30 -3.43
C LEU A 192 -2.79 8.79 -3.19
N SER A 193 -2.31 9.17 -2.01
CA SER A 193 -2.10 10.57 -1.65
C SER A 193 -0.90 11.20 -2.36
N LEU A 194 0.17 10.45 -2.64
CA LEU A 194 1.31 10.94 -3.42
C LEU A 194 0.95 11.33 -4.85
N LYS A 195 -0.10 10.71 -5.41
CA LYS A 195 -0.62 11.11 -6.72
C LYS A 195 -1.12 12.56 -6.73
N TRP A 196 -1.66 13.05 -5.61
CA TRP A 196 -2.05 14.45 -5.47
C TRP A 196 -0.83 15.37 -5.58
N ALA A 197 0.25 15.08 -4.84
CA ALA A 197 1.49 15.85 -4.91
C ALA A 197 2.11 15.82 -6.32
N ALA A 198 2.11 14.65 -6.97
CA ALA A 198 2.60 14.51 -8.34
C ALA A 198 1.75 15.30 -9.34
N ASP A 199 0.42 15.28 -9.22
CA ASP A 199 -0.47 16.02 -10.12
C ASP A 199 -0.33 17.54 -9.95
N LEU A 200 -0.04 18.00 -8.72
CA LEU A 200 0.24 19.41 -8.43
C LEU A 200 1.57 19.87 -9.05
N GLU A 201 2.65 19.11 -8.87
CA GLU A 201 3.97 19.46 -9.40
C GLU A 201 4.04 19.37 -10.93
N ASN A 202 3.32 18.43 -11.55
CA ASN A 202 3.30 18.27 -13.01
C ASN A 202 2.33 19.25 -13.72
N GLY A 203 1.75 20.24 -13.02
CA GLY A 203 0.81 21.21 -13.60
C GLY A 203 -0.53 20.61 -14.07
N ARG A 204 -0.82 19.34 -13.76
CA ARG A 204 -2.05 18.67 -14.24
C ARG A 204 -3.32 19.29 -13.68
N LEU A 205 -3.22 19.93 -12.52
CA LEU A 205 -4.35 20.59 -11.87
C LEU A 205 -4.67 21.96 -12.48
N GLU A 206 -3.76 22.58 -13.22
CA GLU A 206 -4.00 23.88 -13.89
C GLU A 206 -5.14 23.77 -14.91
N LEU A 207 -5.17 22.66 -15.66
CA LEU A 207 -6.27 22.36 -16.59
C LEU A 207 -7.61 22.14 -15.88
N ILE A 208 -7.59 21.67 -14.63
CA ILE A 208 -8.83 21.49 -13.85
C ILE A 208 -9.27 22.84 -13.26
N PHE A 209 -8.34 23.69 -12.85
CA PHE A 209 -8.65 25.01 -12.30
C PHE A 209 -9.04 26.05 -13.37
N SER A 210 -8.78 25.78 -14.65
CA SER A 210 -9.34 26.59 -15.76
C SER A 210 -10.84 26.33 -15.99
N THR A 211 -11.38 25.25 -15.44
CA THR A 211 -12.82 24.99 -15.40
C THR A 211 -13.45 25.68 -14.18
N PRO A 212 -14.77 25.98 -14.16
CA PRO A 212 -15.45 26.68 -13.07
C PRO A 212 -15.66 25.79 -11.83
N ASN A 213 -14.58 25.19 -11.32
CA ASN A 213 -14.55 24.37 -10.11
C ASN A 213 -13.73 25.06 -9.03
N SER A 214 -14.28 25.15 -7.82
CA SER A 214 -13.53 25.72 -6.70
C SER A 214 -12.35 24.81 -6.30
N ARG A 215 -11.21 25.41 -5.95
CA ARG A 215 -9.99 24.68 -5.57
C ARG A 215 -10.22 23.72 -4.40
N GLN A 216 -11.00 24.17 -3.41
CA GLN A 216 -11.35 23.37 -2.24
C GLN A 216 -12.19 22.15 -2.61
N LYS A 217 -13.15 22.31 -3.53
CA LYS A 217 -13.96 21.19 -4.01
C LYS A 217 -13.10 20.14 -4.71
N VAL A 218 -12.17 20.55 -5.57
CA VAL A 218 -11.23 19.62 -6.23
C VAL A 218 -10.38 18.85 -5.23
N LEU A 219 -9.83 19.55 -4.23
CA LEU A 219 -9.01 18.96 -3.17
C LEU A 219 -9.84 17.93 -2.37
N LEU A 220 -11.00 18.34 -1.85
CA LEU A 220 -11.88 17.48 -1.05
C LEU A 220 -12.40 16.29 -1.85
N GLN A 221 -12.74 16.46 -3.13
CA GLN A 221 -13.21 15.38 -3.99
C GLN A 221 -12.13 14.34 -4.26
N ARG A 222 -10.87 14.76 -4.46
CA ARG A 222 -9.74 13.83 -4.62
C ARG A 222 -9.37 13.16 -3.30
N PHE A 223 -9.40 13.93 -2.21
CA PHE A 223 -9.19 13.42 -0.86
C PHE A 223 -10.21 12.34 -0.52
N ALA A 224 -11.50 12.60 -0.78
CA ALA A 224 -12.59 11.68 -0.52
C ALA A 224 -12.43 10.35 -1.29
N VAL A 225 -11.84 10.36 -2.48
CA VAL A 225 -11.53 9.12 -3.22
C VAL A 225 -10.45 8.31 -2.50
N ALA A 226 -9.35 8.94 -2.08
CA ALA A 226 -8.29 8.25 -1.32
C ALA A 226 -8.82 7.71 0.02
N PHE A 227 -9.62 8.51 0.72
CA PHE A 227 -10.32 8.14 1.96
C PHE A 227 -11.26 6.95 1.75
N ALA A 228 -12.11 7.01 0.71
CA ALA A 228 -13.08 5.95 0.43
C ALA A 228 -12.39 4.63 0.02
N VAL A 229 -11.33 4.69 -0.78
CA VAL A 229 -10.58 3.49 -1.19
C VAL A 229 -9.85 2.85 -0.01
N THR A 230 -9.27 3.64 0.89
CA THR A 230 -8.60 3.11 2.09
C THR A 230 -9.61 2.56 3.11
N LEU A 231 -10.75 3.22 3.29
CA LEU A 231 -11.86 2.69 4.09
C LEU A 231 -12.37 1.36 3.50
N LEU A 232 -12.59 1.32 2.19
CA LEU A 232 -12.98 0.09 1.49
C LEU A 232 -11.96 -1.03 1.71
N ALA A 233 -10.66 -0.74 1.68
CA ALA A 233 -9.63 -1.74 1.96
C ALA A 233 -9.83 -2.38 3.34
N THR A 234 -10.04 -1.57 4.39
CA THR A 234 -10.27 -2.09 5.76
C THR A 234 -11.53 -2.94 5.87
N VAL A 235 -12.62 -2.54 5.20
CA VAL A 235 -13.87 -3.31 5.16
C VAL A 235 -13.69 -4.63 4.41
N LEU A 236 -13.00 -4.62 3.27
CA LEU A 236 -12.75 -5.83 2.49
C LEU A 236 -11.83 -6.81 3.24
N ILE A 237 -10.80 -6.31 3.93
CA ILE A 237 -9.95 -7.14 4.79
C ILE A 237 -10.78 -7.80 5.90
N TRP A 238 -11.62 -7.03 6.59
CA TRP A 238 -12.51 -7.56 7.63
C TRP A 238 -13.43 -8.66 7.09
N LEU A 239 -14.14 -8.40 5.99
CA LEU A 239 -15.03 -9.37 5.35
C LEU A 239 -14.28 -10.63 4.93
N LEU A 240 -13.12 -10.46 4.29
CA LEU A 240 -12.28 -11.57 3.84
C LEU A 240 -11.87 -12.47 5.00
N ILE A 241 -11.40 -11.90 6.11
CA ILE A 241 -10.94 -12.66 7.26
C ILE A 241 -12.12 -13.34 7.96
N VAL A 242 -13.25 -12.67 8.16
CA VAL A 242 -14.43 -13.27 8.79
C VAL A 242 -14.99 -14.41 7.94
N ILE A 243 -15.13 -14.22 6.63
CA ILE A 243 -15.64 -15.25 5.71
C ILE A 243 -14.64 -16.39 5.62
N GLY A 244 -13.34 -16.09 5.44
CA GLY A 244 -12.27 -17.09 5.34
C GLY A 244 -12.16 -17.95 6.60
N ALA A 245 -12.18 -17.33 7.79
CA ALA A 245 -12.16 -18.05 9.06
C ALA A 245 -13.35 -19.00 9.20
N ARG A 246 -14.57 -18.57 8.82
CA ARG A 246 -15.76 -19.42 8.84
C ARG A 246 -15.67 -20.59 7.86
N LEU A 247 -15.20 -20.35 6.64
CA LEU A 247 -15.02 -21.41 5.63
C LEU A 247 -14.00 -22.46 6.06
N MET A 248 -12.98 -22.03 6.81
CA MET A 248 -11.91 -22.91 7.30
C MET A 248 -12.21 -23.50 8.69
N ASN A 249 -13.40 -23.26 9.26
CA ASN A 249 -13.79 -23.67 10.62
C ASN A 249 -12.78 -23.25 11.70
N ILE A 250 -12.18 -22.05 11.53
CA ILE A 250 -11.26 -21.48 12.50
C ILE A 250 -12.08 -20.68 13.52
N ASP A 251 -11.97 -21.06 14.80
CA ASP A 251 -12.62 -20.33 15.88
C ASP A 251 -11.91 -19.00 16.14
N VAL A 252 -12.57 -17.89 15.76
CA VAL A 252 -12.06 -16.54 15.90
C VAL A 252 -13.14 -15.59 16.40
N ASP A 253 -12.77 -14.74 17.35
CA ASP A 253 -13.61 -13.65 17.85
C ASP A 253 -13.80 -12.58 16.75
N GLN A 254 -15.03 -12.47 16.26
CA GLN A 254 -15.40 -11.54 15.20
C GLN A 254 -15.28 -10.08 15.63
N GLY A 255 -15.49 -9.77 16.92
CA GLY A 255 -15.34 -8.43 17.48
C GLY A 255 -13.88 -7.99 17.47
N ARG A 256 -12.96 -8.90 17.79
CA ARG A 256 -11.51 -8.65 17.73
C ARG A 256 -11.00 -8.48 16.30
N ILE A 257 -11.48 -9.29 15.35
CA ILE A 257 -11.16 -9.10 13.92
C ILE A 257 -11.66 -7.73 13.45
N ALA A 258 -12.90 -7.36 13.79
CA ALA A 258 -13.45 -6.05 13.44
C ALA A 258 -12.62 -4.92 14.04
N ALA A 259 -12.31 -5.00 15.34
CA ALA A 259 -11.45 -4.04 16.02
C ALA A 259 -10.12 -3.87 15.29
N ALA A 260 -9.47 -4.96 14.92
CA ALA A 260 -8.18 -4.91 14.26
C ALA A 260 -8.25 -4.36 12.84
N SER A 261 -9.23 -4.77 12.03
CA SER A 261 -9.40 -4.28 10.67
C SER A 261 -9.76 -2.78 10.61
N PHE A 262 -10.70 -2.32 11.45
CA PHE A 262 -11.13 -0.92 11.43
C PHE A 262 -10.11 0.03 12.07
N THR A 263 -9.31 -0.43 13.02
CA THR A 263 -8.25 0.40 13.64
C THR A 263 -7.09 0.68 12.69
N MET A 264 -6.98 -0.03 11.55
CA MET A 264 -6.04 0.32 10.47
C MET A 264 -6.42 1.62 9.75
N PHE A 265 -7.67 2.06 9.87
CA PHE A 265 -8.18 3.20 9.12
C PHE A 265 -7.62 4.56 9.61
N PRO A 266 -7.63 4.89 10.92
CA PRO A 266 -7.04 6.14 11.42
C PRO A 266 -5.59 6.42 10.99
N PRO A 267 -4.62 5.50 11.10
CA PRO A 267 -3.24 5.78 10.67
C PRO A 267 -3.13 5.97 9.15
N ALA A 268 -3.95 5.25 8.35
CA ALA A 268 -4.04 5.46 6.91
C ALA A 268 -4.62 6.86 6.58
N PHE A 269 -5.70 7.26 7.24
CA PHE A 269 -6.32 8.57 7.07
C PHE A 269 -5.39 9.71 7.51
N LEU A 270 -4.64 9.53 8.60
CA LEU A 270 -3.61 10.46 9.05
C LEU A 270 -2.51 10.61 8.00
N THR A 271 -2.06 9.50 7.40
CA THR A 271 -1.06 9.51 6.32
C THR A 271 -1.54 10.28 5.09
N ILE A 272 -2.78 10.06 4.63
CA ILE A 272 -3.37 10.83 3.51
C ILE A 272 -3.41 12.32 3.86
N SER A 273 -3.88 12.65 5.06
CA SER A 273 -4.03 14.05 5.52
C SER A 273 -2.68 14.75 5.65
N LEU A 274 -1.66 14.05 6.14
CA LEU A 274 -0.28 14.54 6.22
C LEU A 274 0.28 14.85 4.83
N VAL A 275 0.15 13.92 3.87
CA VAL A 275 0.61 14.15 2.49
C VAL A 275 -0.12 15.33 1.86
N TYR A 276 -1.43 15.44 2.03
CA TYR A 276 -2.22 16.55 1.50
C TYR A 276 -1.86 17.90 2.14
N ALA A 277 -1.53 17.92 3.44
CA ALA A 277 -1.09 19.12 4.14
C ALA A 277 0.31 19.57 3.70
N LEU A 278 1.22 18.62 3.46
CA LEU A 278 2.60 18.90 3.04
C LEU A 278 2.71 19.20 1.55
N ALA A 279 1.84 18.63 0.70
CA ALA A 279 1.86 18.83 -0.74
C ALA A 279 1.69 20.30 -1.16
N GLY A 280 1.05 21.13 -0.32
CA GLY A 280 0.98 22.58 -0.55
C GLY A 280 2.33 23.29 -0.43
N ARG A 281 3.29 22.72 0.28
CA ARG A 281 4.58 23.34 0.60
C ARG A 281 5.79 22.61 0.04
N LEU A 282 5.74 21.31 -0.13
CA LEU A 282 6.87 20.50 -0.60
C LEU A 282 6.65 20.05 -2.05
N ARG A 283 7.75 19.86 -2.79
CA ARG A 283 7.74 19.13 -4.07
C ARG A 283 7.55 17.62 -3.82
N TYR A 284 7.20 16.87 -4.84
CA TYR A 284 6.93 15.43 -4.77
C TYR A 284 8.10 14.65 -4.16
N ASN A 285 9.33 14.85 -4.65
CA ASN A 285 10.50 14.10 -4.18
C ASN A 285 10.77 14.27 -2.67
N PRO A 286 10.97 15.49 -2.14
CA PRO A 286 11.22 15.65 -0.70
C PRO A 286 10.03 15.20 0.16
N LEU A 287 8.80 15.41 -0.32
CA LEU A 287 7.60 14.91 0.37
C LEU A 287 7.62 13.38 0.45
N PHE A 288 7.87 12.71 -0.67
CA PHE A 288 7.94 11.25 -0.77
C PHE A 288 8.96 10.68 0.22
N PHE A 289 10.20 11.18 0.18
CA PHE A 289 11.25 10.67 1.05
C PHE A 289 10.98 10.95 2.53
N LEU A 290 10.45 12.13 2.87
CA LEU A 290 10.14 12.48 4.26
C LEU A 290 9.06 11.57 4.83
N VAL A 291 7.92 11.43 4.12
CA VAL A 291 6.81 10.62 4.61
C VAL A 291 7.17 9.14 4.60
N LEU A 292 7.89 8.66 3.58
CA LEU A 292 8.37 7.27 3.55
C LEU A 292 9.33 6.98 4.70
N ALA A 293 10.31 7.87 4.95
CA ALA A 293 11.26 7.69 6.05
C ALA A 293 10.55 7.67 7.41
N TYR A 294 9.57 8.56 7.61
CA TYR A 294 8.72 8.54 8.80
C TYR A 294 8.01 7.20 8.97
N LEU A 295 7.36 6.69 7.93
CA LEU A 295 6.62 5.42 7.98
C LEU A 295 7.53 4.22 8.25
N VAL A 296 8.72 4.18 7.61
CA VAL A 296 9.70 3.11 7.83
C VAL A 296 10.23 3.15 9.26
N LEU A 297 10.62 4.34 9.75
CA LEU A 297 11.12 4.49 11.12
C LEU A 297 10.05 4.14 12.15
N ALA A 298 8.81 4.59 11.96
CA ALA A 298 7.68 4.25 12.83
C ALA A 298 7.40 2.74 12.87
N TYR A 299 7.51 2.06 11.73
CA TYR A 299 7.33 0.60 11.67
C TYR A 299 8.50 -0.17 12.31
N LEU A 300 9.73 0.30 12.08
CA LEU A 300 10.93 -0.28 12.69
C LEU A 300 10.91 -0.10 14.20
N GLU A 301 10.46 1.05 14.69
CA GLU A 301 10.32 1.31 16.10
C GLU A 301 9.37 0.32 16.79
N GLU A 302 8.17 0.12 16.23
CA GLU A 302 7.22 -0.90 16.71
C GLU A 302 7.84 -2.30 16.70
N SER A 303 8.57 -2.64 15.64
CA SER A 303 9.26 -3.94 15.52
C SER A 303 10.37 -4.14 16.55
N LEU A 304 10.88 -3.06 17.14
CA LEU A 304 11.95 -3.06 18.14
C LEU A 304 11.42 -2.85 19.57
N GLU A 305 10.12 -2.60 19.74
CA GLU A 305 9.51 -2.43 21.05
C GLU A 305 9.75 -3.66 21.92
N GLY A 306 10.10 -3.44 23.19
CA GLY A 306 10.49 -4.50 24.14
C GLY A 306 11.96 -4.93 24.10
N ASN A 307 12.71 -4.63 23.02
CA ASN A 307 14.15 -4.90 22.95
C ASN A 307 15.00 -3.74 23.48
N PHE A 308 14.50 -2.51 23.34
CA PHE A 308 15.17 -1.29 23.77
C PHE A 308 14.23 -0.40 24.57
N LYS A 309 14.77 0.34 25.55
CA LYS A 309 14.02 1.35 26.31
C LYS A 309 13.94 2.65 25.49
N ILE A 310 12.90 2.77 24.67
CA ILE A 310 12.62 3.98 23.89
C ILE A 310 11.80 4.95 24.75
N PRO A 311 12.10 6.26 24.77
CA PRO A 311 11.28 7.22 25.50
C PRO A 311 9.83 7.25 24.98
N THR A 312 8.86 7.33 25.90
CA THR A 312 7.43 7.27 25.58
C THR A 312 6.96 8.35 24.60
N TRP A 313 7.58 9.53 24.63
CA TRP A 313 7.26 10.60 23.68
C TRP A 313 7.65 10.22 22.25
N VAL A 314 8.71 9.44 22.04
CA VAL A 314 9.12 8.94 20.72
C VAL A 314 8.09 7.92 20.25
N MET A 315 7.70 6.98 21.12
CA MET A 315 6.68 5.97 20.83
C MET A 315 5.34 6.59 20.43
N SER A 316 4.95 7.68 21.10
CA SER A 316 3.70 8.39 20.77
C SER A 316 3.69 9.03 19.37
N LEU A 317 4.84 9.18 18.71
CA LEU A 317 4.93 9.69 17.33
C LEU A 317 4.69 8.60 16.29
N SER A 318 4.84 7.32 16.64
CA SER A 318 4.64 6.22 15.70
C SER A 318 3.17 5.91 15.53
N ILE A 319 2.69 6.04 14.29
CA ILE A 319 1.34 5.61 13.92
C ILE A 319 1.12 4.10 14.06
N PHE A 320 2.20 3.30 14.07
CA PHE A 320 2.11 1.86 14.29
C PHE A 320 1.95 1.53 15.78
N HIS A 321 2.68 2.24 16.64
CA HIS A 321 2.49 2.15 18.09
C HIS A 321 1.10 2.65 18.52
N LEU A 322 0.61 3.73 17.91
CA LEU A 322 -0.75 4.21 18.15
C LEU A 322 -1.83 3.24 17.66
N TYR A 323 -1.57 2.49 16.58
CA TYR A 323 -2.43 1.37 16.16
C TYR A 323 -2.41 0.25 17.20
N GLY A 324 -1.23 -0.12 17.68
CA GLY A 324 -1.01 -1.13 18.72
C GLY A 324 -1.49 -2.52 18.31
N ASN A 325 -2.08 -3.25 19.25
CA ASN A 325 -2.47 -4.66 19.06
C ASN A 325 -3.97 -4.91 19.30
N PRO A 326 -4.87 -4.33 18.48
CA PRO A 326 -6.32 -4.35 18.69
C PRO A 326 -6.96 -5.74 18.64
N ILE A 327 -6.30 -6.71 18.00
CA ILE A 327 -6.76 -8.10 18.00
C ILE A 327 -6.64 -8.77 19.38
N PHE A 328 -5.69 -8.33 20.20
CA PHE A 328 -5.48 -8.86 21.55
C PHE A 328 -6.10 -7.97 22.61
N LEU A 329 -5.88 -6.66 22.50
CA LEU A 329 -6.20 -5.67 23.54
C LEU A 329 -7.54 -4.95 23.28
N GLY A 330 -8.15 -5.15 22.11
CA GLY A 330 -9.29 -4.36 21.67
C GLY A 330 -8.90 -2.94 21.23
N ILE A 331 -9.89 -2.12 20.86
CA ILE A 331 -9.65 -0.77 20.35
C ILE A 331 -9.22 0.14 21.51
N ASN A 332 -8.02 0.72 21.41
CA ASN A 332 -7.65 1.87 22.22
C ASN A 332 -8.34 3.12 21.64
N TRP A 333 -9.50 3.46 22.20
CA TRP A 333 -10.29 4.60 21.74
C TRP A 333 -9.56 5.94 21.85
N GLY A 334 -8.64 6.09 22.80
CA GLY A 334 -7.82 7.30 22.96
C GLY A 334 -6.92 7.51 21.74
N ASN A 335 -6.12 6.50 21.38
CA ASN A 335 -5.24 6.56 20.22
C ASN A 335 -6.04 6.63 18.92
N PHE A 336 -7.13 5.85 18.81
CA PHE A 336 -8.01 5.84 17.65
C PHE A 336 -8.58 7.24 17.37
N LEU A 337 -9.21 7.87 18.36
CA LEU A 337 -9.80 9.21 18.23
C LEU A 337 -8.72 10.29 18.11
N GLY A 338 -7.58 10.13 18.78
CA GLY A 338 -6.43 11.03 18.67
C GLY A 338 -5.89 11.09 17.25
N MET A 339 -5.68 9.95 16.59
CA MET A 339 -5.27 9.88 15.20
C MET A 339 -6.31 10.47 14.25
N LEU A 340 -7.61 10.18 14.45
CA LEU A 340 -8.68 10.78 13.66
C LEU A 340 -8.72 12.31 13.80
N GLY A 341 -8.61 12.81 15.04
CA GLY A 341 -8.56 14.24 15.33
C GLY A 341 -7.37 14.92 14.65
N ALA A 342 -6.17 14.34 14.78
CA ALA A 342 -4.96 14.84 14.12
C ALA A 342 -5.10 14.83 12.59
N ALA A 343 -5.67 13.77 12.00
CA ALA A 343 -5.95 13.69 10.58
C ALA A 343 -6.92 14.78 10.10
N ILE A 344 -7.99 15.04 10.86
CA ILE A 344 -8.95 16.12 10.56
C ILE A 344 -8.26 17.49 10.62
N VAL A 345 -7.44 17.75 11.64
CA VAL A 345 -6.68 19.00 11.75
C VAL A 345 -5.75 19.18 10.55
N LEU A 346 -5.02 18.14 10.15
CA LEU A 346 -4.14 18.18 8.96
C LEU A 346 -4.94 18.40 7.67
N LEU A 347 -6.12 17.81 7.54
CA LEU A 347 -7.02 18.05 6.40
C LEU A 347 -7.49 19.51 6.36
N ILE A 348 -7.89 20.08 7.50
CA ILE A 348 -8.27 21.50 7.60
C ILE A 348 -7.10 22.39 7.19
N VAL A 349 -5.90 22.10 7.71
CA VAL A 349 -4.66 22.79 7.35
C VAL A 349 -4.40 22.71 5.84
N SER A 350 -4.60 21.54 5.23
CA SER A 350 -4.47 21.37 3.77
C SER A 350 -5.46 22.28 3.00
N VAL A 351 -6.74 22.28 3.40
CA VAL A 351 -7.78 23.12 2.78
C VAL A 351 -7.48 24.61 2.92
N MET A 352 -6.97 25.04 4.08
CA MET A 352 -6.59 26.43 4.33
C MET A 352 -5.39 26.84 3.47
N GLN A 353 -4.32 26.04 3.47
CA GLN A 353 -3.13 26.31 2.67
C GLN A 353 -3.46 26.41 1.18
N PHE A 354 -4.32 25.52 0.68
CA PHE A 354 -4.69 25.49 -0.73
C PHE A 354 -5.64 26.64 -1.14
N ARG A 355 -6.33 27.25 -0.17
CA ARG A 355 -7.12 28.47 -0.37
C ARG A 355 -6.20 29.71 -0.47
N SER A 356 -5.17 29.79 0.37
CA SER A 356 -4.29 30.96 0.47
C SER A 356 -3.10 30.92 -0.50
N ALA A 357 -2.77 29.76 -1.06
CA ALA A 357 -1.67 29.63 -2.01
C ALA A 357 -2.04 30.26 -3.36
N ASP A 358 -1.54 31.47 -3.61
CA ASP A 358 -1.40 31.98 -4.97
C ASP A 358 -0.44 31.09 -5.74
N ILE A 359 -0.84 30.69 -6.95
CA ILE A 359 -0.11 29.77 -7.82
C ILE A 359 1.02 30.57 -8.49
N ALA A 360 1.92 31.13 -7.68
CA ALA A 360 3.20 31.66 -8.11
C ALA A 360 4.30 30.74 -7.56
N ARG A 361 4.25 29.47 -7.97
CA ARG A 361 5.46 28.66 -8.09
C ARG A 361 5.79 28.67 -9.58
N GLY A 362 6.51 29.72 -9.96
CA GLY A 362 7.01 29.91 -11.33
C GLY A 362 8.01 28.84 -11.75
#